data_AF-D1YGS9-F1
#
_entry.id   AF-D1YGS9-F1
#
_cell.length_a   1.000
_cell.length_b   1.000
_cell.length_c   1.000
_cell.angle_alpha   90.00
_cell.angle_beta   90.00
_cell.angle_gamma   90.00
#
_symmetry.space_group_name_H-M   'P 1'
#
loop_
_entity.id
_entity.type
_entity.pdbx_description
1 polymer ?
#
loop_
_entity_poly.entity_id
_entity_poly.type
_entity_poly.pdbx_seq_one_letter_code
_entity_poly.pdbx_strand_id
1 'polypeptide(L)' 'MNKLLIGLVNVYKKFISPVLPPTCRYYPTCSTYMIDALKKHGAILGLIMGISRIIRCNPF' A
#
# COMPACT_ATOMS: atom_id res chain seq x y z
N MET A 1 -8.69 -13.49 -7.02
CA MET A 1 -8.47 -14.28 -5.79
C MET A 1 -7.40 -13.62 -4.90
N ASN A 2 -7.59 -12.38 -4.43
CA ASN A 2 -6.53 -11.64 -3.71
C ASN A 2 -7.02 -10.98 -2.40
N LYS A 3 -8.14 -11.45 -1.83
CA LYS A 3 -8.73 -10.85 -0.63
C LYS A 3 -7.81 -10.96 0.60
N LEU A 4 -7.01 -12.02 0.69
CA LEU A 4 -6.04 -12.21 1.78
C LEU A 4 -4.98 -11.10 1.81
N LEU A 5 -4.39 -10.76 0.66
CA LEU A 5 -3.38 -9.71 0.59
C LEU A 5 -3.97 -8.31 0.80
N ILE A 6 -5.15 -8.04 0.24
CA ILE A 6 -5.85 -6.79 0.48
C ILE A 6 -6.20 -6.65 1.97
N GLY A 7 -6.57 -7.76 2.63
CA GLY A 7 -6.78 -7.83 4.06
C GLY A 7 -5.53 -7.48 4.86
N LEU A 8 -4.38 -8.08 4.54
CA LEU A 8 -3.08 -7.78 5.15
C LEU A 8 -2.68 -6.31 4.97
N VAL A 9 -2.86 -5.75 3.76
CA VAL A 9 -2.59 -4.33 3.49
C VAL A 9 -3.54 -3.42 4.27
N ASN A 10 -4.81 -3.82 4.47
CA ASN A 10 -5.75 -3.06 5.29
C ASN A 10 -5.45 -3.16 6.79
N VAL A 11 -5.00 -4.32 7.28
CA VAL A 11 -4.51 -4.48 8.66
C VAL A 11 -3.29 -3.59 8.86
N TYR A 12 -2.32 -3.65 7.95
CA TYR A 12 -1.16 -2.76 7.97
C TYR A 12 -1.61 -1.29 7.96
N LYS A 13 -2.50 -0.88 7.04
CA LYS A 13 -3.06 0.48 7.03
C LYS A 13 -3.75 0.83 8.35
N LYS A 14 -4.55 -0.05 8.94
CA LYS A 14 -5.34 0.26 10.14
C LYS A 14 -4.52 0.27 11.43
N PHE A 15 -3.46 -0.51 11.51
CA PHE A 15 -2.58 -0.58 12.69
C PHE A 15 -1.39 0.39 12.61
N ILE A 16 -0.86 0.65 11.41
CA ILE A 16 0.35 1.47 11.21
C ILE A 16 0.00 2.90 10.75
N SER A 17 -1.06 3.12 9.95
CA SER A 17 -1.45 4.49 9.55
C SER A 17 -1.87 5.44 10.68
N PRO A 18 -2.42 5.02 11.85
CA PRO A 18 -2.68 5.95 12.95
C PRO A 18 -1.42 6.25 13.79
N VAL A 19 -0.37 5.43 13.68
CA VAL A 19 0.89 5.60 14.41
C VAL A 19 1.89 6.40 13.59
N LEU A 20 1.83 6.34 12.26
CA LEU A 20 2.67 7.12 11.38
C LEU A 20 1.95 8.39 10.91
N PRO A 21 2.61 9.56 10.90
CA PRO A 21 2.07 10.75 10.25
C PRO A 21 1.81 10.48 8.77
N PRO A 22 0.90 11.21 8.10
CA PRO A 22 0.60 11.03 6.68
C PRO A 22 1.81 11.43 5.82
N THR A 23 2.79 10.54 5.69
CA THR A 23 4.05 10.74 4.97
C THR A 23 3.97 10.39 3.48
N CYS A 24 2.82 9.91 2.99
CA CYS A 24 2.66 9.71 1.55
C CYS A 24 2.63 11.06 0.82
N ARG A 25 3.77 11.41 0.22
CA ARG A 25 3.95 12.59 -0.64
C ARG A 25 3.11 12.55 -1.92
N TYR A 26 2.69 11.36 -2.34
CA TYR A 26 1.95 11.13 -3.58
C TYR A 26 0.46 10.88 -3.30
N TYR A 27 -0.40 11.52 -4.10
CA TYR A 27 -1.84 11.26 -4.13
C TYR A 27 -2.19 10.41 -5.37
N PRO A 28 -3.05 9.38 -5.27
CA PRO A 28 -3.60 8.81 -4.02
C PRO A 28 -2.52 8.12 -3.18
N THR A 29 -2.80 7.93 -1.89
CA THR A 29 -1.82 7.37 -0.94
C THR A 29 -1.29 6.00 -1.36
N CYS A 30 -0.08 5.69 -0.90
CA CYS A 30 0.65 4.46 -1.20
C CYS A 30 -0.19 3.19 -0.94
N SER A 31 -0.95 3.16 0.15
CA SER A 31 -1.86 2.05 0.50
C SER A 31 -3.07 1.94 -0.43
N THR A 32 -3.64 3.08 -0.86
CA THR A 32 -4.77 3.11 -1.79
C THR A 32 -4.33 2.66 -3.19
N TYR A 33 -3.17 3.12 -3.64
CA TYR A 33 -2.55 2.66 -4.88
C TYR A 33 -2.23 1.16 -4.84
N MET A 34 -1.71 0.67 -3.73
CA MET A 34 -1.40 -0.75 -3.55
C MET A 34 -2.67 -1.61 -3.70
N ILE A 35 -3.80 -1.19 -3.11
CA ILE A 35 -5.09 -1.87 -3.28
C ILE A 35 -5.55 -1.85 -4.74
N ASP A 36 -5.40 -0.72 -5.44
CA ASP A 36 -5.77 -0.62 -6.86
C ASP A 36 -4.89 -1.53 -7.73
N ALA A 37 -3.58 -1.52 -7.51
CA ALA A 37 -2.63 -2.37 -8.21
C ALA A 37 -2.86 -3.86 -7.92
N LEU A 38 -3.21 -4.22 -6.69
CA LEU A 38 -3.60 -5.60 -6.31
C LEU A 38 -4.89 -6.06 -6.99
N LYS A 39 -5.83 -5.15 -7.25
CA LYS A 39 -7.06 -5.43 -8.01
C LYS A 39 -6.79 -5.54 -9.51
N LYS A 40 -5.91 -4.71 -10.05
CA LYS A 40 -5.68 -4.56 -11.50
C LYS A 40 -4.62 -5.52 -12.06
N HIS A 41 -3.52 -5.73 -11.33
CA HIS A 41 -2.36 -6.51 -11.80
C HIS A 41 -2.16 -7.84 -11.06
N GLY A 42 -2.96 -8.13 -10.04
CA GLY A 42 -2.81 -9.35 -9.24
C GLY A 42 -1.92 -9.17 -8.01
N ALA A 43 -1.75 -10.24 -7.23
CA ALA A 43 -1.19 -10.17 -5.89
C ALA A 43 0.30 -9.80 -5.90
N ILE A 44 1.04 -10.41 -6.82
CA ILE A 44 2.50 -10.30 -6.92
C ILE A 44 2.89 -8.92 -7.50
N LEU A 45 2.37 -8.58 -8.68
CA LEU A 45 2.64 -7.27 -9.30
C LEU A 45 2.11 -6.10 -8.45
N GLY A 46 0.92 -6.25 -7.86
CA GLY A 46 0.35 -5.24 -6.98
C GLY A 46 1.17 -5.01 -5.71
N LEU A 47 1.74 -6.08 -5.12
CA LEU A 47 2.69 -5.99 -4.01
C LEU A 47 3.97 -5.26 -4.43
N ILE A 48 4.59 -5.65 -5.55
CA ILE A 48 5.85 -5.07 -6.02
C ILE A 48 5.67 -3.57 -6.33
N MET A 49 4.58 -3.20 -7.00
CA MET A 49 4.25 -1.80 -7.31
C MET A 49 3.93 -0.99 -6.05
N GLY A 50 3.27 -1.57 -5.06
CA GLY A 50 2.98 -0.93 -3.78
C GLY A 50 4.23 -0.71 -2.93
N ILE A 51 5.03 -1.77 -2.75
CA ILE A 51 6.26 -1.77 -1.95
C ILE A 51 7.32 -0.83 -2.55
N SER A 52 7.54 -0.87 -3.86
CA SER A 52 8.47 0.06 -4.53
C SER A 52 8.09 1.52 -4.30
N ARG A 53 6.78 1.82 -4.22
CA ARG A 53 6.28 3.17 -3.93
C ARG A 53 6.40 3.54 -2.45
N ILE A 54 6.22 2.59 -1.53
CA ILE A 54 6.44 2.78 -0.09
C ILE A 54 7.92 3.09 0.18
N ILE A 55 8.85 2.34 -0.44
CA ILE A 55 10.30 2.59 -0.34
C ILE A 55 10.66 3.97 -0.91
N ARG A 56 10.03 4.40 -2.01
CA ARG A 56 10.21 5.76 -2.56
C ARG A 56 9.61 6.86 -1.69
N CYS A 57 8.59 6.54 -0.90
CA CYS A 57 8.00 7.46 0.07
C CYS A 57 8.82 7.58 1.36
N ASN A 58 10.03 7.00 1.44
CA ASN A 58 10.95 7.14 2.56
C ASN A 58 10.87 8.55 3.16
N PRO A 59 10.43 8.69 4.43
CA PRO A 59 10.38 9.96 5.11
C PRO A 59 11.80 10.30 5.54
N PHE A 60 12.48 11.09 4.72
CA PHE A 60 13.62 11.91 5.14
C PHE A 60 13.19 13.37 5.06
#